data_AF-A0A7U8C119-F1
#
_entry.id   AF-A0A7U8C119-F1
#
_cell.length_a   1.000
_cell.length_b   1.000
_cell.length_c   1.000
_cell.angle_alpha   90.00
_cell.angle_beta   90.00
_cell.angle_gamma   90.00
#
_symmetry.space_group_name_H-M   'P 1'
#
loop_
_entity.id
_entity.type
_entity.pdbx_description
1 polymer ?
#
loop_
_entity_poly.entity_id
_entity_poly.type
_entity_poly.pdbx_seq_one_letter_code
_entity_poly.pdbx_strand_id
1 'polypeptide(L)' 'MVMFFPLEQELDCISSSGNILGKIRFDVFKDEYEFVSADPEIALTDIEEAMIVERLSGLASGKYSIPMSDED' A
#
# COMPACT_ATOMS: atom_id res chain seq x y z
N MET A 1 -12.73 4.25 25.14
CA MET A 1 -11.90 5.25 24.43
C MET A 1 -10.68 4.50 23.95
N VAL A 2 -10.72 3.97 22.72
CA VAL A 2 -9.63 3.18 22.15
C VAL A 2 -8.66 4.16 21.50
N MET A 3 -7.44 4.21 22.03
CA MET A 3 -6.33 4.90 21.38
C MET A 3 -5.97 4.08 20.14
N PHE A 4 -6.62 4.40 19.02
CA PHE A 4 -6.08 4.03 17.72
C PHE A 4 -4.78 4.80 17.57
N PHE A 5 -3.66 4.11 17.81
CA PHE A 5 -2.38 4.54 17.25
C PHE A 5 -2.61 4.79 15.75
N PRO A 6 -1.95 5.78 15.12
CA PRO A 6 -1.92 5.86 13.68
C PRO A 6 -1.28 4.56 13.22
N LEU A 7 -2.14 3.60 12.87
CA LEU A 7 -1.75 2.32 12.33
C LEU A 7 -1.08 2.71 11.03
N GLU A 8 0.25 2.70 11.00
CA GLU A 8 1.01 2.84 9.76
C GLU A 8 0.62 1.62 8.92
N GLN A 9 -0.46 1.82 8.16
CA GLN A 9 -1.07 0.85 7.28
C GLN A 9 -0.12 0.74 6.08
N GLU A 10 0.84 -0.17 6.21
CA GLU A 10 1.79 -0.50 5.16
C GLU A 10 1.35 -1.74 4.41
N LEU A 11 1.29 -1.66 3.09
CA LEU A 11 0.89 -2.75 2.21
C LEU A 11 2.00 -3.03 1.21
N ASP A 12 2.60 -4.23 1.30
CA ASP A 12 3.61 -4.66 0.34
C ASP A 12 2.98 -4.86 -1.05
N CYS A 13 3.41 -4.05 -2.00
CA CYS A 13 3.07 -4.19 -3.41
C CYS A 13 4.01 -5.22 -4.02
N ILE A 14 3.54 -6.46 -4.09
CA ILE A 14 4.26 -7.57 -4.72
C ILE A 14 3.79 -7.71 -6.17
N SER A 15 4.74 -7.76 -7.10
CA SER A 15 4.53 -8.07 -8.51
C SER A 15 4.03 -9.51 -8.67
N SER A 16 3.37 -9.81 -9.79
CA SER A 16 2.96 -11.18 -10.14
C SER A 16 4.14 -12.17 -10.21
N SER A 17 5.37 -11.66 -10.37
CA SER A 17 6.60 -12.45 -10.34
C SER A 17 7.14 -12.73 -8.93
N GLY A 18 6.46 -12.26 -7.86
CA GLY A 18 6.89 -12.44 -6.48
C GLY A 18 7.96 -11.45 -6.01
N ASN A 19 8.28 -10.44 -6.83
CA ASN A 19 9.20 -9.36 -6.44
C ASN A 19 8.46 -8.25 -5.71
N ILE A 20 9.03 -7.75 -4.63
CA ILE A 20 8.51 -6.59 -3.91
C ILE A 20 8.85 -5.35 -4.73
N LEU A 21 7.83 -4.71 -5.29
CA LEU A 21 7.98 -3.48 -6.07
C LEU A 21 8.12 -2.26 -5.16
N GLY A 22 7.48 -2.33 -4.00
CA GLY A 22 7.43 -1.24 -3.04
C GLY A 22 6.40 -1.49 -1.96
N LYS A 23 6.19 -0.47 -1.14
CA LYS A 23 5.18 -0.46 -0.08
C LYS A 23 4.27 0.73 -0.29
N ILE A 24 2.97 0.50 -0.18
CA ILE A 24 2.01 1.59 -0.04
C ILE A 24 1.90 1.89 1.45
N ARG A 25 2.10 3.15 1.83
CA ARG A 25 1.88 3.61 3.20
C ARG A 25 0.76 4.64 3.21
N PHE A 26 0.00 4.67 4.29
CA PHE A 26 -0.96 5.75 4.53
C PHE A 26 -0.26 6.92 5.25
N ASP A 27 -0.18 8.07 4.59
CA ASP A 27 0.32 9.30 5.18
C ASP A 27 -0.80 9.96 5.98
N VAL A 28 -0.77 9.81 7.29
CA VAL A 28 -1.76 10.42 8.22
C VAL A 28 -1.72 11.95 8.24
N PHE A 29 -0.63 12.57 7.80
CA PHE A 29 -0.55 14.04 7.72
C PHE A 29 -1.25 14.57 6.47
N LYS A 30 -1.22 13.80 5.37
CA LYS A 30 -1.92 14.13 4.11
C LYS A 30 -3.29 13.49 3.99
N ASP A 31 -3.61 12.50 4.83
CA ASP A 31 -4.78 11.63 4.73
C ASP A 31 -4.83 10.89 3.37
N GLU A 32 -3.67 10.54 2.82
CA GLU A 32 -3.53 9.96 1.47
C GLU A 32 -2.61 8.74 1.48
N TYR A 33 -2.88 7.79 0.57
CA TYR A 33 -1.99 6.65 0.34
C TYR A 33 -0.86 7.04 -0.62
N GLU A 34 0.38 6.81 -0.21
CA GLU A 34 1.58 7.07 -1.00
C GLU A 34 2.29 5.75 -1.29
N PHE A 35 2.64 5.52 -2.56
CA PHE A 35 3.48 4.40 -2.94
C PHE A 35 4.95 4.78 -2.83
N VAL A 36 5.70 3.97 -2.07
CA VAL A 36 7.14 4.07 -1.91
C VAL A 36 7.76 2.86 -2.60
N SER A 37 8.45 3.09 -3.71
CA SER A 37 9.23 2.06 -4.42
C SER A 37 10.32 1.49 -3.50
N ALA A 38 10.45 0.16 -3.46
CA ALA A 38 11.45 -0.54 -2.63
C ALA A 38 12.87 -0.29 -3.14
N ASP A 39 13.04 -0.23 -4.46
CA ASP A 39 14.30 0.06 -5.12
C ASP A 39 14.13 1.19 -6.13
N PRO A 40 15.01 2.21 -6.14
CA PRO A 40 14.96 3.29 -7.11
C PRO A 40 15.31 2.85 -8.54
N GLU A 41 15.92 1.66 -8.69
CA GLU A 41 16.22 1.04 -10.00
C GLU A 41 15.13 0.07 -10.47
N ILE A 42 14.09 -0.19 -9.67
CA ILE A 42 12.93 -0.95 -10.13
C ILE A 42 12.17 -0.10 -11.15
N ALA A 43 12.40 -0.40 -12.42
CA ALA A 43 11.57 0.08 -13.51
C ALA A 43 10.25 -0.71 -13.48
N LEU A 44 9.21 -0.11 -12.92
CA LEU A 44 7.85 -0.64 -13.00
C LEU A 44 7.43 -0.69 -14.46
N THR A 45 6.89 -1.83 -14.87
CA THR A 45 6.21 -1.94 -16.16
C THR A 45 4.86 -1.21 -16.09
N ASP A 46 4.31 -0.79 -17.24
CA ASP A 46 3.00 -0.10 -17.29
C ASP A 46 1.88 -0.89 -16.59
N ILE A 47 1.98 -2.23 -16.62
CA ILE A 47 1.03 -3.14 -15.97
C ILE A 47 1.16 -3.08 -14.44
N GLU A 48 2.40 -3.05 -13.93
CA GLU A 48 2.67 -2.95 -12.50
C GLU A 48 2.26 -1.59 -11.95
N GLU A 49 2.54 -0.53 -12.68
CA GLU A 49 2.08 0.82 -12.33
C GLU A 49 0.55 0.87 -12.29
N ALA A 50 -0.14 0.34 -13.31
CA ALA A 50 -1.61 0.28 -13.33
C ALA A 50 -2.18 -0.52 -12.14
N MET A 51 -1.56 -1.64 -11.77
CA MET A 51 -1.94 -2.42 -10.58
C MET A 51 -1.73 -1.65 -9.28
N ILE A 52 -0.63 -0.92 -9.14
CA ILE A 52 -0.34 -0.09 -7.96
C ILE A 52 -1.36 1.04 -7.85
N VAL A 53 -1.65 1.74 -8.95
CA VAL A 53 -2.63 2.82 -9.00
C VAL A 53 -4.04 2.31 -8.68
N GLU A 54 -4.42 1.14 -9.20
CA GLU A 54 -5.70 0.50 -8.87
C GLU A 54 -5.78 0.16 -7.38
N ARG A 55 -4.70 -0.39 -6.79
CA ARG A 55 -4.62 -0.67 -5.36
C ARG A 55 -4.70 0.60 -4.51
N LEU A 56 -3.96 1.65 -4.87
CA LEU A 56 -4.01 2.96 -4.21
C LEU A 56 -5.43 3.53 -4.22
N SER A 57 -6.07 3.55 -5.39
CA SER A 57 -7.44 4.04 -5.55
C SER A 57 -8.45 3.17 -4.79
N GLY A 58 -8.25 1.85 -4.77
CA GLY A 58 -9.09 0.94 -4.01
C GLY A 58 -8.92 1.11 -2.49
N LEU A 59 -7.70 1.35 -1.99
CA LEU A 59 -7.43 1.66 -0.59
C LEU A 59 -8.04 3.01 -0.18
N ALA A 60 -7.86 4.04 -1.01
CA ALA A 60 -8.47 5.37 -0.80
C ALA A 60 -10.00 5.31 -0.82
N SER A 61 -10.59 4.47 -1.67
CA SER A 61 -12.03 4.26 -1.75
C SER A 61 -12.57 3.31 -0.65
N GLY A 62 -11.71 2.71 0.18
CA GLY A 62 -12.10 1.70 1.17
C GLY A 62 -12.53 0.35 0.58
N LYS A 63 -12.26 0.09 -0.71
CA LYS A 63 -12.46 -1.22 -1.37
C LYS A 63 -11.49 -2.27 -0.86
N TYR A 64 -10.24 -1.88 -0.62
CA TYR A 64 -9.26 -2.72 0.04
C TYR A 64 -9.20 -2.29 1.50
N SER A 65 -9.40 -3.23 2.41
CA SER A 65 -9.05 -3.06 3.81
C SER A 65 -7.78 -3.85 4.02
N ILE A 66 -6.73 -3.22 4.53
CA ILE A 66 -5.61 -3.98 5.06
C ILE A 66 -6.21 -4.76 6.22
N PRO A 67 -6.15 -6.11 6.22
CA PRO A 67 -6.64 -6.86 7.35
C PRO A 67 -5.82 -6.42 8.55
N MET A 68 -6.48 -5.79 9.52
CA MET A 68 -5.94 -5.67 10.87
C MET A 68 -5.69 -7.11 11.31
N SER A 69 -4.43 -7.47 11.54
CA SER A 69 -4.10 -8.81 12.03
C SER A 69 -4.76 -8.99 13.40
N ASP A 70 -5.95 -9.59 13.40
CA ASP A 70 -6.53 -10.25 14.57
C ASP A 70 -5.72 -11.55 14.75
N GLU A 71 -4.57 -11.45 15.43
CA GLU A 71 -3.98 -12.63 16.09
C GLU A 71 -4.82 -12.92 17.34
N ASP A 72 -5.64 -13.98 17.25
CA ASP A 72 -6.29 -14.69 18.37
C ASP A 72 -5.23 -15.43 19.22
#